data_AF-A0A815NLQ7-F1
#
_entry.id   AF-A0A815NLQ7-F1
#
_cell.length_a   1.000
_cell.length_b   1.000
_cell.length_c   1.000
_cell.angle_alpha   90.00
_cell.angle_beta   90.00
_cell.angle_gamma   90.00
#
_symmetry.space_group_name_H-M   'P 1'
#
loop_
_entity.id
_entity.type
_entity.pdbx_description
1 polymer ?
#
loop_
_entity_poly.entity_id
_entity_poly.type
_entity_poly.pdbx_seq_one_letter_code
_entity_poly.pdbx_strand_id
1 'polypeptide(L)'
;MYYQLISHLASLQYHLDRSIINFQIKDDSDVPLISFDETHSYYGYLRDGLIKRGIPSLINTLAWPNGISLDKAIIPNTWTAIEYTVKHSTSDVLAVLRKHAPNHNPFMVMEYYPDWID
;
A
#
# COMPACT_ATOMS: atom_id res chain seq x y z
N MET A 1 2.41 11.10 23.46
CA MET A 1 1.91 12.08 22.46
C MET A 1 1.73 11.52 21.04
N TYR A 2 1.96 10.23 20.77
CA TYR A 2 1.91 9.69 19.40
C TYR A 2 0.55 9.12 18.93
N TYR A 3 -0.48 9.14 19.79
CA TYR A 3 -1.81 8.61 19.45
C TYR A 3 -2.74 9.62 18.75
N GLN A 4 -2.33 10.88 18.61
CA GLN A 4 -3.24 11.96 18.21
C GLN A 4 -3.58 11.97 16.72
N LEU A 5 -2.62 11.61 15.85
CA LEU A 5 -2.84 11.71 14.40
C LEU A 5 -4.00 10.81 13.97
N ILE A 6 -3.92 9.52 14.31
CA ILE A 6 -4.93 8.55 13.88
C ILE A 6 -6.32 8.88 14.44
N SER A 7 -6.42 9.33 15.70
CA SER A 7 -7.71 9.73 16.26
C SER A 7 -8.35 10.91 15.53
N HIS A 8 -7.56 11.86 15.01
CA HIS A 8 -8.08 12.95 14.21
C HIS A 8 -8.50 12.49 12.82
N LEU A 9 -7.69 11.64 12.17
CA LEU A 9 -7.99 11.11 10.84
C LEU A 9 -9.20 10.16 10.82
N ALA A 10 -9.43 9.42 11.90
CA ALA A 10 -10.57 8.49 12.00
C ALA A 10 -11.92 9.19 11.77
N SER A 11 -12.05 10.45 12.19
CA SER A 11 -13.28 11.24 12.00
C SER A 11 -13.48 11.78 10.57
N LEU A 12 -12.47 11.65 9.69
CA LEU A 12 -12.43 12.23 8.34
C LEU A 12 -12.64 11.19 7.23
N GLN A 13 -13.12 10.00 7.58
CA GLN A 13 -13.27 8.88 6.65
C GLN A 13 -14.53 8.94 5.80
N TYR A 14 -14.45 8.41 4.59
CA TYR A 14 -15.50 8.45 3.59
C TYR A 14 -16.81 7.79 4.03
N HIS A 15 -16.75 6.70 4.80
CA HIS A 15 -17.96 6.08 5.35
C HIS A 15 -18.71 6.95 6.38
N LEU A 16 -18.12 8.09 6.79
CA LEU A 16 -18.72 9.13 7.62
C LEU A 16 -19.08 10.39 6.79
N ASP A 17 -19.22 10.25 5.47
CA ASP A 17 -19.45 11.34 4.51
C ASP A 17 -18.35 12.40 4.52
N ARG A 18 -17.09 11.95 4.61
CA ARG A 18 -15.88 12.79 4.60
C ARG A 18 -14.92 12.38 3.49
N SER A 19 -13.76 13.03 3.43
CA SER A 19 -12.91 13.03 2.23
C SER A 19 -11.91 11.87 2.15
N ILE A 20 -11.57 11.20 3.26
CA ILE A 20 -10.51 10.17 3.24
C ILE A 20 -11.11 8.80 2.87
N ILE A 21 -10.75 8.29 1.69
CA ILE A 21 -11.25 7.02 1.16
C ILE A 21 -10.30 5.83 1.39
N ASN A 22 -9.02 6.10 1.67
CA ASN A 22 -7.96 5.08 1.65
C ASN A 22 -6.79 5.48 2.56
N PHE A 23 -6.13 4.49 3.16
CA PHE A 23 -4.92 4.64 3.98
C PHE A 23 -3.84 3.67 3.52
N GLN A 24 -2.65 4.17 3.21
CA GLN A 24 -1.47 3.36 2.94
C GLN A 24 -0.72 3.08 4.24
N ILE A 25 -0.42 1.81 4.56
CA ILE A 25 0.28 1.44 5.81
C ILE A 25 1.80 1.52 5.69
N LYS A 26 2.36 1.37 4.49
CA LYS A 26 3.79 1.43 4.23
C LYS A 26 4.03 1.67 2.74
N ASP A 27 5.10 2.40 2.46
CA ASP A 27 5.71 2.54 1.15
C ASP A 27 6.90 1.58 1.07
N ASP A 28 6.90 0.70 0.06
CA ASP A 28 7.94 -0.30 -0.19
C ASP A 28 8.76 0.15 -1.41
N SER A 29 9.15 1.44 -1.41
CA SER A 29 10.07 2.01 -2.37
C SER A 29 11.47 1.46 -2.09
N ASP A 30 11.98 0.64 -3.02
CA ASP A 30 13.29 -0.01 -2.94
C ASP A 30 14.42 1.02 -2.73
N VAL A 31 14.74 1.31 -1.48
CA VAL A 31 16.02 1.84 -1.02
C VAL A 31 16.58 0.81 -0.04
N PRO A 32 17.86 0.40 -0.13
CA PRO A 32 18.45 -0.61 0.76
C PRO A 32 18.72 -0.04 2.17
N LEU A 33 17.77 0.71 2.72
CA LEU A 33 17.66 0.98 4.13
C LEU A 33 16.85 -0.17 4.73
N ILE A 34 17.57 -1.25 4.99
CA ILE A 34 17.10 -2.46 5.68
C ILE A 34 16.39 -2.03 6.98
N SER A 35 15.07 -1.87 6.91
CA SER A 35 14.20 -1.92 8.06
C SER A 35 14.02 -3.40 8.36
N PHE A 36 14.73 -3.88 9.39
CA PHE A 36 14.91 -5.30 9.75
C PHE A 36 13.63 -6.11 10.05
N ASP A 37 12.43 -5.54 9.85
CA ASP A 37 11.15 -6.22 10.12
C ASP A 37 10.07 -5.88 9.07
N GLU A 38 10.43 -5.71 7.80
CA GLU A 38 9.45 -5.62 6.69
C GLU A 38 8.91 -7.01 6.33
N THR A 39 8.24 -7.61 7.31
CA THR A 39 7.56 -8.88 7.21
C THR A 39 6.06 -8.66 7.02
N HIS A 40 5.37 -9.67 6.48
CA HIS A 40 3.91 -9.71 6.46
C HIS A 40 3.31 -9.47 7.86
N SER A 41 4.01 -9.92 8.92
CA SER A 41 3.60 -9.73 10.32
C SER A 41 3.61 -8.27 10.73
N TYR A 42 4.62 -7.51 10.32
CA TYR A 42 4.70 -6.07 10.59
C TYR A 42 3.60 -5.30 9.84
N TYR A 43 3.39 -5.57 8.55
CA TYR A 43 2.31 -4.93 7.79
C TYR A 43 0.92 -5.30 8.34
N GLY A 44 0.74 -6.56 8.76
CA GLY A 44 -0.45 -7.00 9.49
C GLY A 44 -0.66 -6.24 10.80
N TYR A 45 0.40 -6.03 11.59
CA TYR A 45 0.36 -5.23 12.81
C TYR A 45 -0.06 -3.78 12.55
N LEU A 46 0.46 -3.15 11.48
CA LEU A 46 0.07 -1.79 11.10
C LEU A 46 -1.40 -1.72 10.69
N ARG A 47 -1.86 -2.63 9.82
CA ARG A 47 -3.26 -2.75 9.41
C ARG A 47 -4.18 -2.87 10.62
N ASP A 48 -3.91 -3.84 11.50
CA ASP A 48 -4.73 -4.09 12.68
C ASP A 48 -4.67 -2.92 13.66
N GLY A 49 -3.53 -2.24 13.73
CA GLY A 49 -3.36 -1.01 14.48
C GLY A 49 -4.26 0.12 13.99
N LEU A 50 -4.39 0.32 12.68
CA LEU A 50 -5.30 1.32 12.11
C LEU A 50 -6.77 0.96 12.37
N ILE A 51 -7.15 -0.30 12.13
CA ILE A 51 -8.52 -0.79 12.36
C ILE A 51 -8.92 -0.59 13.83
N LYS A 52 -8.07 -1.03 14.77
CA LYS A 52 -8.32 -0.88 16.22
C LYS A 52 -8.49 0.58 16.65
N ARG A 53 -7.88 1.52 15.92
CA ARG A 53 -7.95 2.96 16.19
C ARG A 53 -9.06 3.67 15.41
N GLY A 54 -9.97 2.90 14.80
CA GLY A 54 -11.17 3.42 14.16
C GLY A 54 -11.00 3.74 12.69
N ILE A 55 -10.01 3.18 12.00
CA ILE A 55 -9.87 3.26 10.54
C ILE A 55 -10.29 1.92 9.90
N PRO A 56 -11.60 1.68 9.67
CA PRO A 56 -12.06 0.51 8.91
C PRO A 56 -12.07 0.76 7.39
N SER A 57 -11.68 1.96 6.94
CA SER A 57 -11.61 2.29 5.50
C SER A 57 -10.63 1.39 4.75
N LEU A 58 -10.62 1.48 3.42
CA LEU A 58 -9.68 0.74 2.58
C LEU A 58 -8.24 0.97 3.08
N ILE A 59 -7.56 -0.12 3.43
CA ILE A 59 -6.14 -0.12 3.79
C ILE A 59 -5.38 -0.77 2.64
N ASN A 60 -4.31 -0.11 2.21
CA ASN A 60 -3.49 -0.58 1.12
C ASN A 60 -2.00 -0.66 1.46
N THR A 61 -1.31 -1.50 0.72
CA THR A 61 0.15 -1.53 0.59
C THR A 61 0.55 -0.99 -0.78
N LEU A 62 1.79 -0.54 -0.93
CA LEU A 62 2.37 -0.11 -2.20
C LEU A 62 3.53 -1.05 -2.55
N ALA A 63 3.68 -1.39 -3.83
CA ALA A 63 4.74 -2.27 -4.30
C ALA A 63 5.30 -1.87 -5.65
N TRP A 64 6.62 -1.98 -5.78
CA TRP A 64 7.28 -2.04 -7.09
C TRP A 64 6.85 -3.29 -7.87
N PRO A 65 6.74 -3.26 -9.21
CA PRO A 65 6.27 -4.37 -10.04
C PRO A 65 7.34 -5.45 -10.25
N ASN A 66 7.91 -5.96 -9.16
CA ASN A 66 8.82 -7.09 -9.17
C ASN A 66 8.34 -8.15 -8.16
N GLY A 67 8.79 -9.41 -8.32
CA GLY A 67 8.32 -10.51 -7.48
C GLY A 67 8.64 -10.36 -6.00
N ILE A 68 9.80 -9.77 -5.66
CA ILE A 68 10.26 -9.62 -4.27
C ILE A 68 9.38 -8.60 -3.52
N SER A 69 9.16 -7.43 -4.12
CA SER A 69 8.33 -6.37 -3.51
C SER A 69 6.87 -6.81 -3.43
N LEU A 70 6.34 -7.47 -4.47
CA LEU A 70 4.97 -8.00 -4.44
C LEU A 70 4.79 -9.09 -3.39
N ASP A 71 5.72 -10.02 -3.27
CA ASP A 71 5.64 -11.09 -2.27
C ASP A 71 5.62 -10.54 -0.85
N LYS A 72 6.22 -9.37 -0.58
CA LYS A 72 6.15 -8.72 0.74
C LYS A 72 4.89 -7.88 0.93
N ALA A 73 4.51 -7.12 -0.10
CA ALA A 73 3.43 -6.16 -0.02
C ALA A 73 2.03 -6.80 -0.04
N ILE A 74 1.88 -7.98 -0.64
CA ILE A 74 0.60 -8.69 -0.68
C ILE A 74 0.34 -9.34 0.68
N ILE A 75 -0.47 -8.67 1.50
CA ILE A 75 -0.93 -9.22 2.78
C ILE A 75 -2.44 -9.53 2.75
N PRO A 76 -2.92 -10.51 3.55
CA PRO A 76 -4.34 -10.81 3.62
C PRO A 76 -5.18 -9.59 4.01
N ASN A 77 -6.37 -9.46 3.43
CA ASN A 77 -7.34 -8.40 3.75
C ASN A 77 -6.82 -6.96 3.58
N THR A 78 -5.84 -6.76 2.70
CA THR A 78 -5.47 -5.44 2.19
C THR A 78 -5.46 -5.46 0.68
N TRP A 79 -5.59 -4.29 0.08
CA TRP A 79 -5.43 -4.11 -1.35
C TRP A 79 -4.00 -3.64 -1.65
N THR A 80 -3.34 -4.16 -2.69
CA THR A 80 -1.95 -3.79 -3.02
C THR A 80 -1.91 -2.86 -4.24
N ALA A 81 -1.57 -1.60 -4.05
CA ALA A 81 -1.32 -0.67 -5.14
C ALA A 81 0.05 -0.91 -5.77
N ILE A 82 0.22 -0.45 -7.00
CA ILE A 82 1.51 -0.53 -7.70
C ILE A 82 2.11 0.85 -7.88
N GLU A 83 3.42 0.95 -7.78
CA GLU A 83 4.19 2.10 -8.23
C GLU A 83 5.11 1.72 -9.39
N TYR A 84 5.28 2.59 -10.39
CA TYR A 84 6.28 2.35 -11.44
C TYR A 84 6.67 3.62 -12.19
N THR A 85 7.78 3.52 -12.92
CA THR A 85 8.30 4.60 -13.78
C THR A 85 7.90 4.41 -15.24
N VAL A 86 8.10 5.46 -16.05
CA VAL A 86 8.00 5.44 -17.53
C VAL A 86 8.77 4.31 -18.23
N LYS A 87 9.73 3.66 -17.57
CA LYS A 87 10.49 2.53 -18.15
C LYS A 87 9.70 1.21 -18.13
N HIS A 88 8.58 1.15 -17.42
CA HIS A 88 7.76 -0.06 -17.33
C HIS A 88 6.62 -0.02 -18.34
N SER A 89 6.35 -1.16 -18.98
CA SER A 89 5.10 -1.36 -19.71
C SER A 89 3.98 -1.70 -18.73
N THR A 90 2.84 -1.01 -18.81
CA THR A 90 1.66 -1.32 -17.98
C THR A 90 1.17 -2.76 -18.17
N SER A 91 1.31 -3.33 -19.37
CA SER A 91 0.93 -4.74 -19.62
C SER A 91 1.78 -5.71 -18.82
N ASP A 92 3.08 -5.43 -18.72
CA ASP A 92 4.04 -6.31 -18.07
C ASP A 92 3.89 -6.20 -16.55
N VAL A 93 3.69 -4.98 -16.06
CA VAL A 93 3.32 -4.71 -14.66
C VAL A 93 2.07 -5.50 -14.27
N LEU A 94 1.01 -5.43 -15.08
CA LEU A 94 -0.23 -6.14 -14.81
C LEU A 94 -0.05 -7.66 -14.85
N ALA A 95 0.78 -8.17 -15.78
CA ALA A 95 1.10 -9.59 -15.86
C ALA A 95 1.85 -10.09 -14.62
N VAL A 96 2.83 -9.31 -14.14
CA VAL A 96 3.57 -9.64 -12.91
C VAL A 96 2.63 -9.61 -11.69
N LEU A 97 1.81 -8.56 -11.53
CA LEU A 97 0.83 -8.49 -10.44
C LEU A 97 -0.12 -9.70 -10.45
N ARG A 98 -0.71 -10.04 -11.60
CA ARG A 98 -1.66 -11.17 -11.71
C ARG A 98 -1.03 -12.53 -11.46
N LYS A 99 0.29 -12.67 -11.65
CA LYS A 99 1.00 -13.89 -11.28
C LYS A 99 1.03 -14.10 -9.76
N HIS A 100 1.16 -13.02 -8.98
CA HIS A 100 1.26 -13.07 -7.53
C HIS A 100 -0.11 -12.91 -6.84
N ALA A 101 -1.02 -12.14 -7.43
CA ALA A 101 -2.37 -11.91 -6.95
C ALA A 101 -3.38 -11.98 -8.12
N PRO A 102 -3.79 -13.19 -8.55
CA PRO A 102 -4.58 -13.38 -9.77
C PRO A 102 -5.97 -12.74 -9.73
N ASN A 103 -6.54 -12.61 -8.53
CA ASN A 103 -7.86 -12.00 -8.31
C ASN A 103 -7.77 -10.52 -7.93
N HIS A 104 -6.58 -9.92 -8.01
CA HIS A 104 -6.36 -8.55 -7.61
C HIS A 104 -7.11 -7.58 -8.52
N ASN A 105 -8.14 -6.95 -7.95
CA ASN A 105 -8.94 -5.92 -8.59
C ASN A 105 -9.43 -4.93 -7.52
N PRO A 106 -9.53 -3.63 -7.84
CA PRO A 106 -9.11 -3.00 -9.10
C PRO A 106 -7.57 -2.94 -9.24
N PHE A 107 -7.08 -2.86 -10.47
CA PHE A 107 -5.69 -2.47 -10.73
C PHE A 107 -5.58 -0.94 -10.58
N MET A 108 -4.66 -0.47 -9.74
CA MET A 108 -4.37 0.96 -9.61
C MET A 108 -2.87 1.17 -9.42
N VAL A 109 -2.40 2.19 -10.12
CA VAL A 109 -1.06 2.75 -9.99
C VAL A 109 -1.17 3.91 -9.01
N MET A 110 -0.62 3.77 -7.81
CA MET A 110 -0.66 4.84 -6.80
C MET A 110 0.37 5.92 -7.10
N GLU A 111 1.56 5.49 -7.52
CA GLU A 111 2.67 6.37 -7.83
C GLU A 111 3.20 6.04 -9.22
N TYR A 112 2.91 6.95 -10.16
CA TYR A 112 3.49 6.91 -11.48
C TYR A 112 4.59 7.96 -11.54
N TYR A 113 5.81 7.52 -11.82
CA TYR A 113 7.00 8.37 -11.87
C TYR A 113 7.34 8.74 -13.32
N PRO A 114 6.83 9.88 -13.83
CA PRO A 114 7.19 10.38 -15.15
C PRO A 114 8.64 10.89 -15.21
N ASP A 115 9.17 11.29 -14.05
CA ASP A 115 10.51 11.84 -13.87
C ASP A 115 11.01 11.50 -12.45
N TRP A 116 12.24 11.87 -12.12
CA TRP A 116 12.84 11.61 -10.81
C TRP A 116 13.29 12.89 -10.09
N ILE A 117 13.42 12.80 -8.77
CA ILE A 117 13.99 13.88 -7.96
C ILE A 117 15.52 13.89 -8.11
N ASP A 118 16.11 15.09 -8.17
CA ASP A 118 17.55 15.32 -8.15
C ASP A 118 18.14 15.23 -6.73
#